data_AF-A0A140DKM3-F1
#
_entry.id   AF-A0A140DKM3-F1
#
_cell.length_a   1.000
_cell.length_b   1.000
_cell.length_c   1.000
_cell.angle_alpha   90.00
_cell.angle_beta   90.00
_cell.angle_gamma   90.00
#
_symmetry.space_group_name_H-M   'P 1'
#
loop_
_entity.id
_entity.type
_entity.pdbx_description
1 polymer ?
#
loop_
_entity_poly.entity_id
_entity_poly.type
_entity_poly.pdbx_seq_one_letter_code
_entity_poly.pdbx_strand_id
1 'polypeptide(L)'
;PLWLTVAKDSAAFTVSGTRTVRYGAGSAWVAKSMSGTGQCTAAFFGKDPAAGVAKVCQVAQGTGTLLWRGVSLAGAEFGEGSLPGTYGSNYIYPSADSATYYKNKGMNLVRLPFRWERLQPTLNQALDANELSRLTGFVNA
;
A
#
# COMPACT_ATOMS: atom_id res chain seq x y z
N PRO A 1 -0.08 20.25 4.86
CA PRO A 1 -0.64 18.87 4.87
C PRO A 1 -0.47 18.26 3.48
N LEU A 2 -0.13 16.97 3.38
CA LEU A 2 -0.10 16.26 2.10
C LEU A 2 -1.54 15.98 1.66
N TRP A 3 -1.84 16.19 0.38
CA TRP A 3 -3.15 15.93 -0.20
C TRP A 3 -3.05 14.78 -1.20
N LEU A 4 -3.82 13.72 -0.98
CA LEU A 4 -3.86 12.57 -1.88
C LEU A 4 -5.19 12.53 -2.62
N THR A 5 -5.16 12.36 -3.93
CA THR A 5 -6.35 12.19 -4.76
C THR A 5 -7.05 10.88 -4.41
N VAL A 6 -8.34 10.96 -4.08
CA VAL A 6 -9.19 9.82 -3.71
C VAL A 6 -10.30 9.56 -4.73
N ALA A 7 -10.69 10.56 -5.52
CA ALA A 7 -11.69 10.41 -6.58
C ALA A 7 -11.52 11.48 -7.65
N LYS A 8 -11.90 11.12 -8.88
CA LYS A 8 -12.14 12.06 -9.99
C LYS A 8 -13.55 12.64 -9.87
N ASP A 9 -13.84 13.72 -10.61
CA ASP A 9 -15.17 14.34 -10.64
C ASP A 9 -16.27 13.30 -10.86
N SER A 10 -17.38 13.43 -10.13
CA SER A 10 -18.52 12.51 -10.11
C SER A 10 -18.28 11.08 -9.58
N ALA A 11 -17.07 10.72 -9.16
CA ALA A 11 -16.81 9.41 -8.55
C ALA A 11 -17.08 9.41 -7.04
N ALA A 12 -17.49 8.26 -6.52
CA ALA A 12 -17.59 8.01 -5.09
C ALA A 12 -16.20 7.83 -4.45
N PHE A 13 -16.08 8.17 -3.17
CA PHE A 13 -14.90 7.87 -2.36
C PHE A 13 -15.30 7.49 -0.93
N THR A 14 -14.40 6.80 -0.22
CA THR A 14 -14.58 6.45 1.19
C THR A 14 -13.36 6.86 1.99
N VAL A 15 -13.59 7.44 3.17
CA VAL A 15 -12.53 7.78 4.13
C VAL A 15 -12.78 7.11 5.48
N SER A 16 -11.72 6.58 6.09
CA SER A 16 -11.75 6.01 7.44
C SER A 16 -11.44 7.07 8.49
N GLY A 17 -12.23 7.08 9.57
CA GLY A 17 -12.18 8.11 10.61
C GLY A 17 -12.59 9.49 10.10
N THR A 18 -12.52 10.49 10.98
CA THR A 18 -12.80 11.89 10.63
C THR A 18 -11.60 12.47 9.87
N ARG A 19 -11.79 12.77 8.59
CA ARG A 19 -10.75 13.33 7.71
C ARG A 19 -11.25 14.58 7.00
N THR A 20 -10.34 15.50 6.68
CA THR A 20 -10.65 16.65 5.83
C THR A 20 -10.48 16.26 4.37
N VAL A 21 -11.54 16.35 3.58
CA VAL A 21 -11.51 16.15 2.12
C VAL A 21 -11.73 17.49 1.44
N ARG A 22 -11.04 17.74 0.32
CA ARG A 22 -11.24 18.91 -0.53
C ARG A 22 -11.64 18.52 -1.95
N TYR A 23 -12.51 19.30 -2.57
CA TYR A 23 -12.93 19.22 -3.97
C TYR A 23 -12.44 20.47 -4.70
N GLY A 24 -11.85 20.31 -5.88
CA GLY A 24 -11.29 21.47 -6.60
C GLY A 24 -10.29 21.12 -7.70
N ALA A 25 -9.70 22.17 -8.26
CA ALA A 25 -8.69 22.12 -9.30
C ALA A 25 -7.77 23.35 -9.21
N GLY A 26 -6.49 23.18 -9.57
CA GLY A 26 -5.52 24.28 -9.55
C GLY A 26 -5.41 24.95 -8.18
N SER A 27 -5.71 26.25 -8.11
CA SER A 27 -5.71 27.05 -6.88
C SER A 27 -7.06 27.13 -6.16
N ALA A 28 -8.15 26.61 -6.75
CA ALA A 28 -9.50 26.78 -6.23
C ALA A 28 -10.04 25.47 -5.62
N TRP A 29 -10.34 25.52 -4.32
CA TRP A 29 -10.72 24.33 -3.52
C TRP A 29 -11.79 24.63 -2.47
N VAL A 30 -12.60 23.63 -2.17
CA VAL A 30 -13.57 23.62 -1.07
C VAL A 30 -13.33 22.41 -0.20
N ALA A 31 -13.29 22.60 1.11
CA ALA A 31 -12.98 21.52 2.05
C ALA A 31 -14.15 21.20 2.97
N LYS A 32 -14.25 19.94 3.38
CA LYS A 32 -15.25 19.41 4.31
C LYS A 32 -14.59 18.39 5.22
N SER A 33 -14.89 18.43 6.51
CA SER A 33 -14.52 17.37 7.45
C SER A 33 -15.61 16.31 7.47
N MET A 34 -15.27 15.05 7.25
CA MET A 34 -16.24 13.97 7.14
C MET A 34 -15.63 12.60 7.48
N SER A 35 -16.50 11.61 7.70
CA SER A 35 -16.17 10.20 7.82
C SER A 35 -17.09 9.38 6.90
N GLY A 36 -16.65 8.19 6.49
CA GLY A 36 -17.45 7.30 5.64
C GLY A 36 -17.42 7.68 4.16
N THR A 37 -18.51 7.40 3.45
CA THR A 37 -18.61 7.54 1.99
C THR A 37 -19.07 8.93 1.58
N GLY A 38 -18.48 9.47 0.51
CA GLY A 38 -18.86 10.75 -0.10
C GLY A 38 -18.87 10.68 -1.62
N GLN A 39 -19.42 11.72 -2.24
CA GLN A 39 -19.43 11.91 -3.69
C GLN A 39 -18.53 13.06 -4.07
N CYS A 40 -17.73 12.88 -5.12
CA CYS A 40 -16.83 13.92 -5.58
C CYS A 40 -17.53 14.91 -6.52
N THR A 41 -18.49 15.67 -5.98
CA THR A 41 -19.33 16.57 -6.76
C THR A 41 -19.54 17.92 -6.06
N ALA A 42 -19.81 18.97 -6.85
CA ALA A 42 -20.19 20.28 -6.32
C ALA A 42 -21.39 20.21 -5.36
N ALA A 43 -22.36 19.33 -5.61
CA ALA A 43 -23.51 19.11 -4.74
C ALA A 43 -23.11 18.61 -3.35
N PHE A 44 -22.17 17.66 -3.26
CA PHE A 44 -21.73 17.11 -1.98
C PHE A 44 -20.96 18.13 -1.12
N PHE A 45 -20.18 19.00 -1.79
CA PHE A 45 -19.40 20.06 -1.15
C PHE A 45 -20.12 21.41 -1.05
N GLY A 46 -21.36 21.49 -1.56
CA GLY A 46 -22.24 22.67 -1.49
C GLY A 46 -21.90 23.82 -2.43
N LYS A 47 -20.75 23.78 -3.13
CA LYS A 47 -20.39 24.76 -4.15
C LYS A 47 -19.37 24.23 -5.14
N ASP A 48 -19.35 24.86 -6.31
CA ASP A 48 -18.33 24.69 -7.33
C ASP A 48 -17.19 25.72 -7.14
N PRO A 49 -15.96 25.31 -6.77
CA PRO A 49 -14.82 26.23 -6.69
C PRO A 49 -14.23 26.66 -8.03
N ALA A 50 -14.43 25.88 -9.10
CA ALA A 50 -13.72 26.04 -10.37
C ALA A 50 -14.66 25.66 -11.53
N ALA A 51 -15.48 26.61 -11.95
CA ALA A 51 -16.46 26.41 -13.02
C ALA A 51 -15.77 26.14 -14.37
N GLY A 52 -16.34 25.23 -15.17
CA GLY A 52 -15.82 24.87 -16.49
C GLY A 52 -14.54 24.00 -16.48
N VAL A 53 -14.05 23.60 -15.31
CA VAL A 53 -12.86 22.75 -15.15
C VAL A 53 -13.23 21.46 -14.43
N ALA A 54 -12.66 20.32 -14.85
CA ALA A 54 -12.81 19.05 -14.16
C ALA A 54 -12.11 19.08 -12.79
N LYS A 55 -12.81 18.70 -11.72
CA LYS A 55 -12.26 18.66 -10.36
C LYS A 55 -11.80 17.27 -9.96
N VAL A 56 -11.05 17.24 -8.87
CA VAL A 56 -10.74 16.02 -8.12
C VAL A 56 -11.04 16.20 -6.65
N CYS A 57 -11.24 15.09 -5.95
CA CYS A 57 -11.31 15.06 -4.51
C CYS A 57 -9.99 14.59 -3.94
N GLN A 58 -9.51 15.29 -2.92
CA GLN A 58 -8.29 14.95 -2.23
C GLN A 58 -8.53 14.91 -0.74
N VAL A 59 -7.95 13.93 -0.06
CA VAL A 59 -7.99 13.84 1.40
C VAL A 59 -6.71 14.42 2.00
N ALA A 60 -6.86 15.23 3.05
CA ALA A 60 -5.77 15.72 3.86
C ALA A 60 -5.18 14.56 4.64
N GLN A 61 -3.90 14.31 4.44
CA GLN A 61 -3.13 13.50 5.35
C GLN A 61 -2.73 14.35 6.55
N GLY A 62 -2.97 13.84 7.75
CA GLY A 62 -2.45 14.47 8.96
C GLY A 62 -0.92 14.57 8.85
N THR A 63 -0.33 15.60 9.46
CA THR A 63 1.11 15.85 9.54
C THR A 63 1.91 14.77 10.31
N GLY A 64 1.31 13.59 10.51
CA GLY A 64 1.92 12.42 11.11
C GLY A 64 1.26 11.11 10.69
N THR A 65 0.47 11.05 9.61
CA THR A 65 -0.05 9.76 9.08
C THR A 65 0.69 9.42 7.79
N LEU A 66 1.83 8.72 7.92
CA LEU A 66 2.46 8.06 6.78
C LEU A 66 1.44 7.09 6.17
N LEU A 67 1.24 7.18 4.84
CA LEU A 67 0.36 6.29 4.08
C LEU A 67 0.78 4.84 4.24
N TRP A 68 2.09 4.62 4.27
CA TRP A 68 2.71 3.32 4.47
C TRP A 68 3.63 3.38 5.69
N ARG A 69 3.38 2.49 6.64
CA ARG A 69 4.23 2.23 7.80
C ARG A 69 4.46 0.75 7.83
N GLY A 70 5.72 0.34 7.81
CA GLY A 70 6.03 -1.05 7.56
C GLY A 70 7.27 -1.54 8.24
N VAL A 71 7.50 -2.83 8.00
CA VAL A 71 8.63 -3.59 8.52
C VAL A 71 9.23 -4.42 7.39
N SER A 72 10.54 -4.66 7.44
CA SER A 72 11.17 -5.70 6.61
C SER A 72 11.15 -7.01 7.39
N LEU A 73 10.54 -8.04 6.82
CA LEU A 73 10.56 -9.39 7.40
C LEU A 73 11.64 -10.20 6.71
N ALA A 74 12.80 -10.24 7.34
CA ALA A 74 13.98 -10.96 6.88
C ALA A 74 13.82 -12.49 7.00
N GLY A 75 14.59 -13.21 6.21
CA GLY A 75 14.73 -14.66 6.26
C GLY A 75 15.08 -15.25 4.91
N ALA A 76 14.30 -14.93 3.86
CA ALA A 76 14.41 -15.58 2.56
C ALA A 76 15.68 -15.14 1.79
N GLU A 77 16.30 -14.05 2.21
CA GLU A 77 17.56 -13.53 1.70
C GLU A 77 18.82 -14.09 2.38
N PHE A 78 18.68 -14.78 3.52
CA PHE A 78 19.82 -15.25 4.32
C PHE A 78 20.67 -16.30 3.60
N GLY A 79 21.88 -16.59 4.09
CA GLY A 79 22.72 -17.64 3.55
C GLY A 79 23.28 -17.35 2.16
N GLU A 80 23.69 -16.11 1.89
CA GLU A 80 24.21 -15.68 0.58
C GLU A 80 25.50 -16.38 0.14
N GLY A 81 26.26 -16.95 1.10
CA GLY A 81 27.42 -17.80 0.80
C GLY A 81 27.07 -19.22 0.34
N SER A 82 25.78 -19.60 0.41
CA SER A 82 25.29 -20.94 0.06
C SER A 82 24.08 -20.82 -0.86
N LEU A 83 24.34 -20.80 -2.17
CA LEU A 83 23.31 -20.70 -3.22
C LEU A 83 23.22 -22.01 -4.02
N PRO A 84 22.00 -22.57 -4.20
CA PRO A 84 20.71 -22.05 -3.74
C PRO A 84 20.48 -22.21 -2.23
N GLY A 85 21.26 -23.07 -1.56
CA GLY A 85 21.12 -23.36 -0.13
C GLY A 85 19.89 -24.20 0.22
N THR A 86 19.76 -24.56 1.49
CA THR A 86 18.70 -25.43 2.00
C THR A 86 17.69 -24.64 2.85
N TYR A 87 16.42 -24.68 2.44
CA TYR A 87 15.32 -24.11 3.21
C TYR A 87 15.21 -24.75 4.60
N GLY A 88 14.99 -23.94 5.63
CA GLY A 88 14.95 -24.38 7.03
C GLY A 88 16.32 -24.48 7.71
N SER A 89 17.41 -24.26 6.95
CA SER A 89 18.77 -24.21 7.49
C SER A 89 19.48 -22.91 7.09
N ASN A 90 19.70 -22.68 5.79
CA ASN A 90 20.40 -21.48 5.31
C ASN A 90 19.48 -20.25 5.24
N TYR A 91 18.18 -20.47 5.06
CA TYR A 91 17.17 -19.43 4.95
C TYR A 91 15.79 -19.97 5.35
N ILE A 92 14.87 -19.05 5.68
CA ILE A 92 13.46 -19.34 6.00
C ILE A 92 12.57 -18.29 5.34
N TYR A 93 11.26 -18.55 5.23
CA TYR A 93 10.28 -17.50 4.93
C TYR A 93 9.61 -17.06 6.23
N PRO A 94 9.26 -15.76 6.37
CA PRO A 94 8.44 -15.32 7.50
C PRO A 94 7.09 -16.03 7.52
N SER A 95 6.49 -16.16 8.71
CA SER A 95 5.15 -16.72 8.86
C SER A 95 4.06 -15.65 8.69
N ALA A 96 2.83 -16.09 8.37
CA ALA A 96 1.64 -15.24 8.37
C ALA A 96 1.40 -14.59 9.76
N ASP A 97 1.73 -15.31 10.84
CA ASP A 97 1.64 -14.79 12.20
C ASP A 97 2.58 -13.60 12.43
N SER A 98 3.76 -13.61 11.82
CA SER A 98 4.71 -12.49 11.88
C SER A 98 4.12 -11.25 11.22
N ALA A 99 3.51 -11.39 10.04
CA ALA A 99 2.81 -10.27 9.38
C ALA A 99 1.61 -9.78 10.20
N THR A 100 0.83 -10.72 10.75
CA THR A 100 -0.34 -10.42 11.62
C THR A 100 0.07 -9.66 12.88
N TYR A 101 1.19 -10.02 13.50
CA TYR A 101 1.72 -9.30 14.67
C TYR A 101 1.93 -7.81 14.35
N TYR A 102 2.61 -7.48 13.25
CA TYR A 102 2.89 -6.09 12.88
C TYR A 102 1.65 -5.34 12.40
N LYS A 103 0.73 -6.02 11.71
CA LYS A 103 -0.60 -5.49 11.38
C LYS A 103 -1.34 -5.05 12.64
N ASN A 104 -1.33 -5.88 13.69
CA ASN A 104 -1.96 -5.58 14.98
C ASN A 104 -1.25 -4.44 15.74
N LYS A 105 0.00 -4.12 15.39
CA LYS A 105 0.73 -2.93 15.87
C LYS A 105 0.50 -1.68 15.02
N GLY A 106 -0.39 -1.74 14.02
CA GLY A 106 -0.76 -0.59 13.19
C GLY A 106 0.11 -0.38 11.95
N MET A 107 0.92 -1.37 11.56
CA MET A 107 1.65 -1.35 10.29
C MET A 107 0.79 -1.88 9.13
N ASN A 108 1.05 -1.40 7.91
CA ASN A 108 0.30 -1.73 6.70
C ASN A 108 1.17 -1.96 5.45
N LEU A 109 2.49 -2.04 5.62
CA LEU A 109 3.44 -2.36 4.55
C LEU A 109 4.43 -3.42 5.03
N VAL A 110 4.72 -4.42 4.21
CA VAL A 110 5.81 -5.38 4.46
C VAL A 110 6.77 -5.34 3.29
N ARG A 111 8.06 -5.29 3.58
CA ARG A 111 9.13 -5.59 2.61
C ARG A 111 9.62 -7.01 2.87
N LEU A 112 9.52 -7.87 1.85
CA LEU A 112 10.06 -9.22 1.89
C LEU A 112 11.36 -9.27 1.06
N PRO A 113 12.55 -9.29 1.70
CA PRO A 113 13.79 -9.54 0.99
C PRO A 113 13.86 -11.03 0.59
N PHE A 114 14.33 -11.32 -0.62
CA PHE A 114 14.57 -12.67 -1.12
C PHE A 114 15.74 -12.68 -2.12
N ARG A 115 16.23 -13.86 -2.52
CA ARG A 115 17.31 -13.99 -3.52
C ARG A 115 16.77 -14.39 -4.89
N TRP A 116 17.22 -13.68 -5.93
CA TRP A 116 16.93 -14.05 -7.31
C TRP A 116 17.52 -15.43 -7.60
N GLU A 117 18.74 -15.68 -7.18
CA GLU A 117 19.49 -16.92 -7.45
C GLU A 117 18.78 -18.18 -6.92
N ARG A 118 17.84 -18.03 -5.97
CA ARG A 118 16.94 -19.10 -5.53
C ARG A 118 15.67 -19.18 -6.37
N LEU A 119 15.06 -18.04 -6.67
CA LEU A 119 13.81 -17.98 -7.44
C LEU A 119 14.02 -18.37 -8.92
N GLN A 120 15.17 -18.04 -9.51
CA GLN A 120 15.54 -18.42 -10.86
C GLN A 120 17.02 -18.86 -10.89
N PRO A 121 17.32 -20.13 -10.55
CA PRO A 121 18.68 -20.63 -10.48
C PRO A 121 19.43 -20.66 -11.82
N THR A 122 18.69 -20.66 -12.93
CA THR A 122 19.27 -20.64 -14.29
C THR A 122 18.60 -19.53 -15.10
N LEU A 123 19.43 -18.66 -15.66
CA LEU A 123 18.97 -17.50 -16.43
C LEU A 123 18.05 -17.92 -17.58
N ASN A 124 16.93 -17.20 -17.75
CA ASN A 124 15.92 -17.44 -18.78
C ASN A 124 15.22 -18.81 -18.72
N GLN A 125 15.41 -19.59 -17.65
CA GLN A 125 14.62 -20.78 -17.40
C GLN A 125 13.40 -20.44 -16.53
N ALA A 126 12.51 -21.42 -16.40
CA ALA A 126 11.39 -21.34 -15.47
C ALA A 126 11.88 -21.04 -14.05
N LEU A 127 11.03 -20.36 -13.28
CA LEU A 127 11.29 -20.13 -11.85
C LEU A 127 11.26 -21.46 -11.10
N ASP A 128 12.04 -21.56 -10.03
CA ASP A 128 11.98 -22.72 -9.14
C ASP A 128 10.59 -22.81 -8.51
N ALA A 129 9.90 -23.93 -8.75
CA ALA A 129 8.50 -24.08 -8.34
C ALA A 129 8.33 -24.09 -6.82
N ASN A 130 9.29 -24.65 -6.08
CA ASN A 130 9.23 -24.70 -4.63
C ASN A 130 9.44 -23.30 -4.04
N GLU A 131 10.41 -22.56 -4.57
CA GLU A 131 10.72 -21.21 -4.10
C GLU A 131 9.65 -20.20 -4.46
N LEU A 132 9.11 -20.28 -5.68
CA LEU A 132 7.95 -19.49 -6.07
C LEU A 132 6.76 -19.79 -5.15
N SER A 133 6.49 -21.05 -4.83
CA SER A 133 5.41 -21.44 -3.92
C SER A 133 5.57 -20.86 -2.52
N ARG A 134 6.80 -20.77 -1.99
CA ARG A 134 7.05 -20.16 -0.67
C ARG A 134 6.83 -18.65 -0.71
N LEU A 135 7.34 -17.98 -1.74
CA LEU A 135 7.18 -16.54 -1.91
C LEU A 135 5.71 -16.14 -2.07
N THR A 136 4.97 -16.80 -2.96
CA THR A 136 3.54 -16.52 -3.13
C THR A 136 2.73 -16.97 -1.92
N GLY A 137 3.14 -18.03 -1.24
CA GLY A 137 2.51 -18.50 0.00
C GLY A 137 2.54 -17.43 1.09
N PHE A 138 3.65 -16.71 1.24
CA PHE A 138 3.71 -15.58 2.18
C PHE A 138 2.90 -14.37 1.70
N VAL A 139 2.99 -14.01 0.41
CA VAL A 139 2.29 -12.83 -0.14
C VAL A 139 0.76 -12.96 -0.07
N ASN A 140 0.23 -14.18 -0.21
CA ASN A 140 -1.20 -14.44 -0.23
C ASN A 140 -1.80 -14.73 1.16
N ALA A 141 -0.98 -14.79 2.21
CA ALA A 141 -1.43 -15.03 3.58
C ALA A 141 -2.03 -13.78 4.22
#